data_AF-A0A9E7F4N7-F1
#
_entry.id   AF-A0A9E7F4N7-F1
#
_cell.length_a   1.000
_cell.length_b   1.000
_cell.length_c   1.000
_cell.angle_alpha   90.00
_cell.angle_beta   90.00
_cell.angle_gamma   90.00
#
_symmetry.space_group_name_H-M   'P 1'
#
loop_
_entity.id
_entity.type
_entity.pdbx_description
1 polymer ?
#
loop_
_entity_poly.entity_id
_entity_poly.type
_entity_poly.pdbx_seq_one_letter_code
_entity_poly.pdbx_strand_id
1 'polypeptide(L)'
;MEKGGAMQVTANEGICTIRMAKGLVWATTEDLARNRAKVLSLYRQILRSLNSPELLLTHAARLAKKAEVRSIFLFGAEERSLHNIADLIDAANYSLSILKQGRLPYLM
;
A
#
# COMPACT_ATOMS: atom_id res chain seq x y z
N MET A 1 43.51 -38.47 -16.30
CA MET A 1 43.28 -37.16 -16.92
C MET A 1 41.82 -36.83 -16.75
N GLU A 2 41.51 -35.81 -15.95
CA GLU A 2 40.41 -34.86 -16.14
C GLU A 2 40.40 -33.98 -14.89
N LYS A 3 40.96 -32.78 -15.02
CA LYS A 3 40.88 -31.72 -14.00
C LYS A 3 39.63 -30.91 -14.31
N GLY A 4 38.56 -31.10 -13.54
CA GLY A 4 37.41 -30.20 -13.50
C GLY A 4 37.72 -29.02 -12.58
N GLY A 5 37.91 -27.84 -13.16
CA GLY A 5 38.30 -26.62 -12.47
C GLY A 5 37.25 -26.12 -11.46
N ALA A 6 37.75 -25.65 -10.32
CA ALA A 6 36.97 -24.90 -9.34
C ALA A 6 36.67 -23.50 -9.88
N MET A 7 35.40 -23.20 -10.16
CA MET A 7 34.93 -21.83 -10.34
C MET A 7 34.39 -21.36 -8.98
N GLN A 8 35.24 -20.67 -8.23
CA GLN A 8 34.79 -19.83 -7.12
C GLN A 8 34.04 -18.64 -7.72
N VAL A 9 32.73 -18.56 -7.49
CA VAL A 9 31.95 -17.35 -7.77
C VAL A 9 31.60 -16.74 -6.41
N THR A 10 32.39 -15.75 -6.01
CA THR A 10 32.06 -14.84 -4.94
C THR A 10 30.96 -13.89 -5.45
N ALA A 11 29.70 -14.20 -5.14
CA ALA A 11 28.61 -13.25 -5.28
C ALA A 11 28.33 -12.64 -3.91
N ASN A 12 28.77 -11.39 -3.75
CA ASN A 12 28.37 -10.50 -2.67
C ASN A 12 26.88 -10.19 -2.87
N GLU A 13 26.02 -11.06 -2.36
CA GLU A 13 24.57 -10.89 -2.40
C GLU A 13 24.17 -9.85 -1.35
N GLY A 14 23.95 -8.62 -1.83
CA GLY A 14 23.18 -7.62 -1.11
C GLY A 14 21.90 -8.27 -0.61
N ILE A 15 21.64 -8.08 0.68
CA ILE A 15 20.56 -8.71 1.43
C ILE A 15 19.22 -8.22 0.87
N CYS A 16 18.76 -8.86 -0.21
CA CYS A 16 17.37 -8.84 -0.61
C CYS A 16 16.77 -10.12 -0.06
N THR A 17 16.43 -10.10 1.22
CA THR A 17 15.62 -11.15 1.83
C THR A 17 14.20 -11.05 1.27
N ILE A 18 14.03 -11.47 0.02
CA ILE A 18 12.73 -11.89 -0.49
C ILE A 18 12.39 -13.17 0.28
N ARG A 19 11.78 -13.00 1.46
CA ARG A 19 11.11 -14.10 2.16
C ARG A 19 10.01 -14.59 1.25
N MET A 20 10.28 -15.70 0.58
CA MET A 20 9.33 -16.55 -0.11
C MET A 20 8.14 -16.85 0.81
N ALA A 21 6.99 -16.21 0.60
CA ALA A 21 5.71 -16.77 1.02
C ALA A 21 5.13 -17.52 -0.19
N LYS A 22 5.62 -18.75 -0.39
CA LYS A 22 4.98 -19.73 -1.27
C LYS A 22 3.55 -19.99 -0.74
N GLY A 23 2.55 -19.50 -1.46
CA GLY A 23 1.23 -20.15 -1.53
C GLY A 23 0.36 -20.18 -0.26
N LEU A 24 0.50 -19.24 0.68
CA LEU A 24 -0.49 -19.08 1.75
C LEU A 24 -1.56 -18.08 1.30
N VAL A 25 -2.59 -18.60 0.60
CA VAL A 25 -3.74 -17.81 0.10
C VAL A 25 -4.59 -17.23 1.26
N TRP A 26 -4.33 -17.65 2.50
CA TRP A 26 -5.11 -17.30 3.67
C TRP A 26 -4.25 -16.51 4.66
N ALA A 27 -4.60 -15.25 4.87
CA ALA A 27 -4.03 -14.42 5.92
C ALA A 27 -4.30 -15.05 7.29
N THR A 28 -3.32 -15.03 8.19
CA THR A 28 -3.60 -15.37 9.60
C THR A 28 -4.47 -14.28 10.23
N THR A 29 -5.17 -14.58 11.33
CA THR A 29 -5.96 -13.58 12.06
C THR A 29 -5.11 -12.38 12.49
N GLU A 30 -3.84 -12.61 12.80
CA GLU A 30 -2.88 -11.57 13.16
C GLU A 30 -2.50 -10.68 11.97
N ASP A 31 -2.32 -11.27 10.78
CA ASP A 31 -2.07 -10.52 9.54
C ASP A 31 -3.26 -9.63 9.17
N LEU A 32 -4.49 -10.14 9.32
CA LEU A 32 -5.70 -9.36 9.10
C LEU A 32 -5.81 -8.18 10.08
N ALA A 33 -5.49 -8.40 11.36
CA ALA A 33 -5.50 -7.33 12.36
C ALA A 33 -4.46 -6.24 12.05
N ARG A 34 -3.23 -6.64 11.68
CA ARG A 34 -2.17 -5.71 11.25
C ARG A 34 -2.58 -4.92 10.00
N ASN A 35 -3.13 -5.60 9.00
CA ASN A 35 -3.58 -4.98 7.76
C ASN A 35 -4.71 -3.97 8.00
N ARG A 36 -5.71 -4.33 8.82
CA ARG A 36 -6.78 -3.42 9.22
C ARG A 36 -6.24 -2.16 9.88
N ALA A 37 -5.28 -2.29 10.81
CA ALA A 37 -4.65 -1.15 11.45
C ALA A 37 -3.91 -0.25 10.43
N LYS A 38 -3.21 -0.86 9.47
CA LYS A 38 -2.49 -0.15 8.39
C LYS A 38 -3.46 0.59 7.45
N VAL A 39 -4.52 -0.07 6.98
CA VAL A 39 -5.57 0.51 6.13
C VAL A 39 -6.23 1.71 6.82
N LEU A 40 -6.59 1.58 8.10
CA LEU A 40 -7.16 2.68 8.88
C LEU A 40 -6.17 3.83 9.12
N SER A 41 -4.88 3.53 9.25
CA SER A 41 -3.84 4.57 9.34
C SER A 41 -3.74 5.36 8.04
N LEU A 42 -3.71 4.67 6.88
CA LEU A 42 -3.68 5.29 5.56
C LEU A 42 -4.93 6.13 5.29
N TYR A 43 -6.11 5.62 5.63
CA TYR A 43 -7.36 6.38 5.59
C TYR A 43 -7.24 7.74 6.29
N ARG A 44 -6.76 7.74 7.54
CA ARG A 44 -6.58 8.97 8.33
C ARG A 44 -5.52 9.90 7.74
N GLN A 45 -4.48 9.35 7.12
CA GLN A 45 -3.46 10.16 6.43
C GLN A 45 -4.04 10.86 5.21
N ILE A 46 -4.79 10.13 4.36
CA ILE A 46 -5.43 10.68 3.17
C ILE A 46 -6.46 11.75 3.56
N LEU A 47 -7.30 11.51 4.57
CA LEU A 47 -8.25 12.51 5.06
C LEU A 47 -7.57 13.80 5.55
N ARG A 48 -6.40 13.69 6.19
CA ARG A 48 -5.60 14.85 6.58
C ARG A 48 -5.04 15.59 5.37
N SER A 49 -4.50 14.86 4.39
CA SER A 49 -3.98 15.47 3.16
C SER A 49 -5.08 16.16 2.34
N LEU A 50 -6.26 15.57 2.21
CA LEU A 50 -7.43 16.21 1.58
C LEU A 50 -7.90 17.47 2.31
N ASN A 51 -7.61 17.58 3.61
CA ASN A 51 -7.88 18.77 4.40
C ASN A 51 -6.77 19.84 4.29
N SER A 52 -5.65 19.55 3.63
CA SER A 52 -4.58 20.53 3.46
C SER A 52 -5.08 21.75 2.67
N PRO A 53 -4.71 22.98 3.05
CA PRO A 53 -4.98 24.17 2.25
C PRO A 53 -4.17 24.21 0.95
N GLU A 54 -3.10 23.42 0.84
CA GLU A 54 -2.25 23.31 -0.36
C GLU A 54 -2.99 22.66 -1.54
N LEU A 55 -4.02 21.86 -1.26
CA LEU A 55 -4.92 21.32 -2.26
C LEU A 55 -5.99 22.38 -2.57
N LEU A 56 -5.84 23.02 -3.73
CA LEU A 56 -6.77 24.01 -4.31
C LEU A 56 -8.10 23.36 -4.74
N LEU A 57 -8.81 22.78 -3.78
CA LEU A 57 -10.13 22.19 -3.95
C LEU A 57 -11.21 23.10 -3.38
N THR A 58 -12.32 23.20 -4.07
CA THR A 58 -13.54 23.78 -3.50
C THR A 58 -14.00 22.93 -2.31
N HIS A 59 -14.73 23.54 -1.39
CA HIS A 59 -15.26 22.84 -0.21
C HIS A 59 -16.15 21.64 -0.61
N ALA A 60 -16.97 21.80 -1.65
CA ALA A 60 -17.82 20.73 -2.19
C ALA A 60 -16.99 19.57 -2.76
N ALA A 61 -15.95 19.86 -3.56
CA ALA A 61 -15.06 18.83 -4.10
C ALA A 61 -14.32 18.07 -3.00
N ARG A 62 -13.92 18.78 -1.93
CA ARG A 62 -13.29 18.16 -0.76
C ARG A 62 -14.24 17.21 -0.02
N LEU A 63 -15.50 17.58 0.14
CA LEU A 63 -16.51 16.70 0.75
C LEU A 63 -16.79 15.47 -0.12
N ALA A 64 -16.94 15.64 -1.43
CA ALA A 64 -17.13 14.53 -2.37
C ALA A 64 -15.97 13.53 -2.29
N LYS A 65 -14.72 14.02 -2.38
CA LYS A 65 -13.53 13.15 -2.27
C LYS A 65 -13.40 12.46 -0.92
N LYS A 66 -13.80 13.11 0.19
CA LYS A 66 -13.85 12.44 1.49
C LYS A 66 -14.89 11.32 1.54
N ALA A 67 -16.03 11.50 0.88
CA ALA A 67 -17.08 10.48 0.83
C ALA A 67 -16.60 9.25 0.04
N GLU A 68 -15.94 9.46 -1.10
CA GLU A 68 -15.32 8.38 -1.89
C GLU A 68 -14.22 7.65 -1.12
N VAL A 69 -13.28 8.39 -0.50
CA VAL A 69 -12.25 7.78 0.36
C VAL A 69 -12.88 7.00 1.51
N ARG A 70 -13.98 7.50 2.09
CA ARG A 70 -14.68 6.80 3.17
C ARG A 70 -15.32 5.50 2.67
N SER A 71 -15.93 5.48 1.49
CA SER A 71 -16.53 4.24 0.96
C SER A 71 -15.46 3.19 0.71
N ILE A 72 -14.37 3.53 0.01
CA ILE A 72 -13.28 2.61 -0.33
C ILE A 72 -12.65 1.99 0.92
N PHE A 73 -12.29 2.83 1.90
CA PHE A 73 -11.58 2.35 3.09
C PHE A 73 -12.49 1.65 4.11
N LEU A 74 -13.80 1.91 4.08
CA LEU A 74 -14.76 1.16 4.89
C LEU A 74 -14.79 -0.31 4.45
N PHE A 75 -14.90 -0.56 3.14
CA PHE A 75 -14.84 -1.91 2.59
C PHE A 75 -13.44 -2.53 2.74
N GLY A 76 -12.39 -1.74 2.46
CA GLY A 76 -11.02 -2.20 2.56
C GLY A 76 -10.57 -2.64 3.97
N ALA A 77 -11.18 -2.12 5.03
CA ALA A 77 -10.87 -2.49 6.41
C ALA A 77 -11.44 -3.87 6.83
N GLU A 78 -12.37 -4.41 6.04
CA GLU A 78 -13.01 -5.72 6.27
C GLU A 78 -12.57 -6.78 5.25
N GLU A 79 -11.79 -6.37 4.24
CA GLU A 79 -11.23 -7.25 3.22
C GLU A 79 -10.32 -8.32 3.85
N ARG A 80 -10.37 -9.54 3.29
CA ARG A 80 -9.60 -10.70 3.75
C ARG A 80 -8.63 -11.24 2.70
N SER A 81 -8.84 -10.88 1.43
CA SER A 81 -7.91 -11.20 0.35
C SER A 81 -6.61 -10.42 0.53
N LEU A 82 -5.50 -11.13 0.77
CA LEU A 82 -4.17 -10.51 0.91
C LEU A 82 -3.78 -9.69 -0.34
N HIS A 83 -4.16 -10.17 -1.52
CA HIS A 83 -3.88 -9.49 -2.77
C HIS A 83 -4.64 -8.16 -2.86
N ASN A 84 -5.96 -8.19 -2.60
CA ASN A 84 -6.79 -6.97 -2.64
C ASN A 84 -6.32 -5.94 -1.59
N ILE A 85 -5.92 -6.41 -0.40
CA ILE A 85 -5.36 -5.55 0.65
C ILE A 85 -4.05 -4.91 0.19
N ALA A 86 -3.17 -5.68 -0.44
CA ALA A 86 -1.90 -5.16 -0.96
C ALA A 86 -2.14 -4.10 -2.04
N ASP A 87 -3.00 -4.39 -3.01
CA ASP A 87 -3.35 -3.46 -4.09
C ASP A 87 -3.99 -2.18 -3.55
N LEU A 88 -4.90 -2.30 -2.57
CA LEU A 88 -5.49 -1.15 -1.88
C LEU A 88 -4.43 -0.30 -1.18
N ILE A 89 -3.49 -0.93 -0.48
CA ILE A 89 -2.40 -0.24 0.22
C ILE A 89 -1.51 0.50 -0.78
N ASP A 90 -1.16 -0.13 -1.90
CA ASP A 90 -0.29 0.47 -2.92
C ASP A 90 -0.98 1.63 -3.62
N ALA A 91 -2.25 1.48 -4.01
CA ALA A 91 -3.05 2.56 -4.56
C ALA A 91 -3.22 3.74 -3.58
N ALA A 92 -3.42 3.43 -2.29
CA ALA A 92 -3.51 4.43 -1.23
C ALA A 92 -2.19 5.18 -1.02
N ASN A 93 -1.07 4.48 -1.00
CA ASN A 93 0.27 5.07 -0.87
C ASN A 93 0.59 5.97 -2.06
N TYR A 94 0.29 5.50 -3.28
CA TYR A 94 0.44 6.31 -4.49
C TYR A 94 -0.39 7.59 -4.40
N SER A 95 -1.69 7.45 -4.09
CA SER A 95 -2.60 8.60 -3.96
C SER A 95 -2.13 9.58 -2.88
N LEU A 96 -1.67 9.08 -1.73
CA LEU A 96 -1.14 9.92 -0.65
C LEU A 96 0.12 10.68 -1.09
N SER A 97 1.01 10.06 -1.86
CA SER A 97 2.19 10.72 -2.42
C SER A 97 1.79 11.89 -3.32
N ILE A 98 0.82 11.70 -4.21
CA ILE A 98 0.30 12.74 -5.10
C ILE A 98 -0.38 13.87 -4.30
N LEU A 99 -1.20 13.52 -3.29
CA LEU A 99 -1.86 14.51 -2.43
C LEU A 99 -0.87 15.35 -1.62
N LYS A 100 0.24 14.76 -1.16
CA LYS A 100 1.32 15.48 -0.48
C LYS A 100 2.07 16.45 -1.39
N GLN A 101 1.98 16.27 -2.71
CA GLN A 101 2.52 17.21 -3.70
C GLN A 101 1.50 18.32 -4.06
N GLY A 102 0.35 18.39 -3.37
CA GLY A 102 -0.73 19.34 -3.67
C GLY A 102 -1.51 19.00 -4.94
N ARG A 103 -1.32 17.80 -5.50
CA ARG A 103 -1.99 17.36 -6.73
C ARG A 103 -3.14 16.41 -6.41
N LEU A 104 -4.10 16.32 -7.32
CA LEU A 104 -5.16 15.32 -7.23
C LEU A 104 -4.76 14.04 -7.97
N PRO A 105 -4.89 12.87 -7.34
CA PRO A 105 -4.77 11.61 -8.06
C PRO A 105 -5.96 11.44 -9.02
N TYR A 106 -5.69 10.92 -10.22
CA TYR A 106 -6.70 10.67 -11.24
C TYR A 106 -7.63 9.49 -10.87
N LEU A 107 -7.14 8.61 -10.00
CA LEU A 107 -7.87 7.48 -9.44
C LEU A 107 -8.06 7.72 -7.94
N MET A 108 -9.32 7.90 -7.53
CA MET A 108 -9.83 7.84 -6.16
C MET A 108 -11.35 7.83 -6.27
#